data_AF-A0A7C4LUB5-F1
#
_entry.id   AF-A0A7C4LUB5-F1
#
_cell.length_a   1.000
_cell.length_b   1.000
_cell.length_c   1.000
_cell.angle_alpha   90.00
_cell.angle_beta   90.00
_cell.angle_gamma   90.00
#
_symmetry.space_group_name_H-M   'P 1'
#
loop_
_entity.id
_entity.type
_entity.pdbx_description
1 polymer ?
#
loop_
_entity_poly.entity_id
_entity_poly.type
_entity_poly.pdbx_seq_one_letter_code
_entity_poly.pdbx_strand_id
1 'polypeptide(L)'
;MRLFEAIIEANQRALRGDKSAGVRIEEYAAALPLVMLTCVDPRLNPLIPEVMGVPEEKVIWLRNAGNIITGPLSSTMRSLALACLVKEGREIAIIGHTDCLVGKATMLKLTDAMKALGVERARLPENLVEYFGMFSSERQNVLKAVDFVRASPLIGASIPVHGLLLDTQSGSLDWLVNGYQAMDSVTSKFTSAIRKAETVTSALEDLPDFKIGGLELPTSKIGEVASKTGELLQKIEDRAEQIEAAYHKARETIGQEKSNTLPPSLAPEAETDLRQKIDTAKRYVLIGGDQKRYGPIPGRIVLQWLDDGRIDASTPIQVEGVNVWQTLGTLPSPRATGKLPLPPPIEPRHFKKKY
;
A
#
# COMPACT_ATOMS: atom_id res chain seq x y z
N MET A 1 -13.65 -0.04 18.37
CA MET A 1 -12.84 0.94 17.63
C MET A 1 -12.11 0.19 16.53
N ARG A 2 -12.06 0.73 15.31
CA ARG A 2 -11.35 0.17 14.16
C ARG A 2 -9.95 0.80 14.02
N LEU A 3 -9.09 0.23 13.19
CA LEU A 3 -7.68 0.63 13.08
C LEU A 3 -7.51 2.13 12.77
N PHE A 4 -8.18 2.66 11.75
CA PHE A 4 -8.03 4.09 11.41
C PHE A 4 -8.65 5.03 12.45
N GLU A 5 -9.67 4.60 13.19
CA GLU A 5 -10.20 5.40 14.31
C GLU A 5 -9.13 5.54 15.41
N ALA A 6 -8.43 4.44 15.73
CA ALA A 6 -7.34 4.44 16.70
C ALA A 6 -6.13 5.28 16.23
N ILE A 7 -5.77 5.18 14.94
CA ILE A 7 -4.68 5.98 14.34
C ILE A 7 -4.97 7.47 14.45
N ILE A 8 -6.17 7.90 14.05
CA ILE A 8 -6.54 9.32 14.09
C ILE A 8 -6.63 9.81 15.53
N GLU A 9 -7.20 9.03 16.45
CA GLU A 9 -7.24 9.40 17.87
C GLU A 9 -5.83 9.57 18.45
N ALA A 10 -4.92 8.61 18.19
CA ALA A 10 -3.55 8.66 18.66
C ALA A 10 -2.80 9.88 18.09
N ASN A 11 -2.92 10.15 16.79
CA ASN A 11 -2.33 11.33 16.17
C ASN A 11 -2.83 12.63 16.84
N GLN A 12 -4.14 12.76 17.05
CA GLN A 12 -4.73 13.94 17.68
C GLN A 12 -4.30 14.09 19.15
N ARG A 13 -4.11 12.99 19.89
CA ARG A 13 -3.54 13.02 21.24
C ARG A 13 -2.08 13.47 21.24
N ALA A 14 -1.27 12.94 20.32
CA ALA A 14 0.14 13.32 20.17
C ALA A 14 0.28 14.83 19.89
N LEU A 15 -0.56 15.38 19.00
CA LEU A 15 -0.61 16.82 18.69
C LEU A 15 -0.97 17.68 19.91
N ARG A 16 -1.72 17.14 20.88
CA ARG A 16 -2.03 17.81 22.15
C ARG A 16 -0.94 17.64 23.22
N GLY A 17 0.20 17.01 22.87
CA GLY A 17 1.36 16.85 23.75
C GLY A 17 1.35 15.58 24.60
N ASP A 18 0.45 14.63 24.31
CA ASP A 18 0.44 13.35 25.01
C ASP A 18 1.57 12.44 24.51
N LYS A 19 2.58 12.24 25.37
CA LYS A 19 3.75 11.40 25.09
C LYS A 19 3.47 9.90 25.09
N SER A 20 2.31 9.49 25.59
CA SER A 20 1.86 8.08 25.58
C SER A 20 0.98 7.76 24.37
N ALA A 21 0.70 8.76 23.51
CA ALA A 21 -0.09 8.57 22.32
C ALA A 21 0.60 7.57 21.38
N GLY A 22 -0.17 6.57 20.94
CA GLY A 22 0.29 5.52 20.06
C GLY A 22 -0.82 4.51 19.81
N VAL A 23 -0.60 3.61 18.85
CA VAL A 23 -1.55 2.56 18.51
C VAL A 23 -0.94 1.22 18.91
N ARG A 24 -1.69 0.41 19.66
CA ARG A 24 -1.33 -0.98 19.94
C ARG A 24 -1.72 -1.84 18.75
N ILE A 25 -0.85 -1.90 17.76
CA ILE A 25 -1.12 -2.49 16.43
C ILE A 25 -1.48 -3.97 16.51
N GLU A 26 -1.03 -4.67 17.54
CA GLU A 26 -1.35 -6.08 17.80
C GLU A 26 -2.85 -6.30 18.02
N GLU A 27 -3.56 -5.30 18.57
CA GLU A 27 -5.02 -5.35 18.78
C GLU A 27 -5.81 -5.28 17.46
N TYR A 28 -5.15 -4.91 16.36
CA TYR A 28 -5.73 -4.73 15.04
C TYR A 28 -5.18 -5.71 13.99
N ALA A 29 -4.66 -6.87 14.42
CA ALA A 29 -4.04 -7.86 13.52
C ALA A 29 -4.92 -8.25 12.32
N ALA A 30 -6.25 -8.30 12.49
CA ALA A 30 -7.20 -8.61 11.43
C ALA A 30 -7.27 -7.54 10.31
N ALA A 31 -6.89 -6.29 10.61
CA ALA A 31 -6.86 -5.16 9.69
C ALA A 31 -5.48 -4.95 9.02
N LEU A 32 -4.56 -5.91 9.18
CA LEU A 32 -3.21 -5.87 8.63
C LEU A 32 -2.96 -7.03 7.64
N PRO A 33 -2.08 -6.85 6.64
CA PRO A 33 -1.27 -5.66 6.38
C PRO A 33 -2.07 -4.50 5.75
N LEU A 34 -1.64 -3.27 6.05
CA LEU A 34 -2.22 -2.04 5.51
C LEU A 34 -1.58 -1.68 4.18
N VAL A 35 -2.37 -1.40 3.14
CA VAL A 35 -1.84 -0.93 1.85
C VAL A 35 -1.83 0.59 1.85
N MET A 36 -0.68 1.21 1.58
CA MET A 36 -0.57 2.68 1.53
C MET A 36 -0.11 3.15 0.17
N LEU A 37 -0.87 4.05 -0.46
CA LEU A 37 -0.42 4.86 -1.59
C LEU A 37 -0.11 6.27 -1.12
N THR A 38 1.12 6.72 -1.34
CA THR A 38 1.52 8.11 -1.05
C THR A 38 2.49 8.69 -2.08
N CYS A 39 2.95 9.90 -1.86
CA CYS A 39 3.90 10.59 -2.73
C CYS A 39 5.31 9.96 -2.66
N VAL A 40 6.13 10.16 -3.70
CA VAL A 40 7.57 9.83 -3.69
C VAL A 40 8.41 10.82 -2.88
N ASP A 41 7.77 11.78 -2.19
CA ASP A 41 8.46 12.74 -1.34
C ASP A 41 9.22 12.01 -0.21
N PRO A 42 10.55 12.16 -0.12
CA PRO A 42 11.35 11.39 0.83
C PRO A 42 11.07 11.75 2.30
N ARG A 43 10.51 12.94 2.57
CA ARG A 43 10.13 13.36 3.94
C ARG A 43 9.08 12.43 4.54
N LEU A 44 8.27 11.80 3.70
CA LEU A 44 7.19 10.91 4.12
C LEU A 44 7.69 9.54 4.58
N ASN A 45 8.94 9.17 4.29
CA ASN A 45 9.51 7.87 4.67
C ASN A 45 9.51 7.68 6.20
N PRO A 46 10.18 8.55 6.98
CA PRO A 46 10.11 8.45 8.45
C PRO A 46 8.78 8.99 9.01
N LEU A 47 8.18 9.99 8.36
CA LEU A 47 7.06 10.74 8.94
C LEU A 47 5.78 9.91 9.01
N ILE A 48 5.41 9.18 7.95
CA ILE A 48 4.13 8.44 7.94
C ILE A 48 4.08 7.33 9.01
N PRO A 49 5.08 6.45 9.15
CA PRO A 49 5.10 5.46 10.23
C PRO A 49 4.99 6.10 11.62
N GLU A 50 5.68 7.22 11.84
CA GLU A 50 5.67 7.97 13.08
C GLU A 50 4.28 8.55 13.38
N VAL A 51 3.68 9.29 12.43
CA VAL A 51 2.39 9.97 12.67
C VAL A 51 1.20 9.03 12.73
N MET A 52 1.31 7.85 12.10
CA MET A 52 0.26 6.83 12.12
C MET A 52 0.43 5.82 13.25
N GLY A 53 1.63 5.71 13.85
CA GLY A 53 1.92 4.68 14.84
C GLY A 53 1.85 3.26 14.27
N VAL A 54 2.11 3.09 12.97
CA VAL A 54 2.10 1.79 12.27
C VAL A 54 3.52 1.45 11.83
N PRO A 55 4.10 0.33 12.29
CA PRO A 55 5.42 -0.10 11.88
C PRO A 55 5.50 -0.39 10.38
N GLU A 56 6.65 -0.10 9.75
CA GLU A 56 6.84 -0.26 8.31
C GLU A 56 6.60 -1.69 7.84
N GLU A 57 6.95 -2.70 8.64
CA GLU A 57 6.77 -4.12 8.34
C GLU A 57 5.30 -4.55 8.27
N LYS A 58 4.37 -3.72 8.77
CA LYS A 58 2.92 -3.94 8.68
C LYS A 58 2.28 -3.25 7.48
N VAL A 59 3.08 -2.56 6.67
CA VAL A 59 2.62 -1.74 5.55
C VAL A 59 3.11 -2.29 4.21
N ILE A 60 2.20 -2.41 3.25
CA ILE A 60 2.52 -2.60 1.84
C ILE A 60 2.60 -1.24 1.17
N TRP A 61 3.81 -0.80 0.88
CA TRP A 61 4.07 0.52 0.31
C TRP A 61 3.88 0.57 -1.21
N LEU A 62 3.07 1.53 -1.65
CA LEU A 62 3.01 2.00 -3.03
C LEU A 62 3.30 3.50 -3.03
N ARG A 63 4.14 3.94 -3.96
CA ARG A 63 4.51 5.36 -4.07
C ARG A 63 4.59 5.78 -5.53
N ASN A 64 4.05 6.96 -5.82
CA ASN A 64 4.23 7.63 -7.11
C ASN A 64 4.21 9.16 -6.91
N ALA A 65 4.56 9.91 -7.96
CA ALA A 65 4.56 11.36 -7.89
C ALA A 65 3.15 11.88 -7.58
N GLY A 66 2.99 12.51 -6.42
CA GLY A 66 1.73 13.13 -5.99
C GLY A 66 0.60 12.17 -5.65
N ASN A 67 0.88 10.89 -5.32
CA ASN A 67 -0.15 9.89 -4.96
C ASN A 67 -1.30 9.79 -6.00
N ILE A 68 -0.95 9.99 -7.28
CA ILE A 68 -1.90 10.13 -8.39
C ILE A 68 -2.41 8.75 -8.83
N ILE A 69 -3.70 8.67 -9.08
CA ILE A 69 -4.32 7.57 -9.82
C ILE A 69 -4.95 8.19 -11.06
N THR A 70 -4.57 7.71 -12.25
CA THR A 70 -5.06 8.29 -13.52
C THR A 70 -6.35 7.65 -14.01
N GLY A 71 -6.78 6.56 -13.39
CA GLY A 71 -8.09 5.96 -13.63
C GLY A 71 -8.29 4.60 -12.94
N PRO A 72 -9.51 4.04 -12.99
CA PRO A 72 -9.87 2.79 -12.32
C PRO A 72 -9.20 1.53 -12.88
N LEU A 73 -8.53 1.60 -14.03
CA LEU A 73 -7.76 0.50 -14.61
C LEU A 73 -6.31 0.90 -14.92
N SER A 74 -5.82 1.93 -14.24
CA SER A 74 -4.45 2.43 -14.40
C SER A 74 -3.40 1.45 -13.85
N SER A 75 -2.13 1.68 -14.21
CA SER A 75 -1.02 0.89 -13.67
C SER A 75 -0.93 0.95 -12.14
N THR A 76 -1.20 2.10 -11.52
CA THR A 76 -1.27 2.22 -10.06
C THR A 76 -2.41 1.40 -9.49
N MET A 77 -3.58 1.38 -10.15
CA MET A 77 -4.70 0.55 -9.72
C MET A 77 -4.36 -0.94 -9.77
N ARG A 78 -3.69 -1.38 -10.85
CA ARG A 78 -3.21 -2.76 -10.97
C ARG A 78 -2.31 -3.13 -9.79
N SER A 79 -1.40 -2.24 -9.39
CA SER A 79 -0.53 -2.49 -8.23
C SER A 79 -1.31 -2.53 -6.91
N LEU A 80 -2.29 -1.63 -6.71
CA LEU A 80 -3.16 -1.66 -5.52
C LEU A 80 -3.95 -2.97 -5.45
N ALA A 81 -4.53 -3.41 -6.56
CA ALA A 81 -5.26 -4.68 -6.63
C ALA A 81 -4.37 -5.87 -6.28
N LEU A 82 -3.14 -5.93 -6.82
CA LEU A 82 -2.19 -6.98 -6.48
C LEU A 82 -1.73 -6.92 -5.01
N ALA A 83 -1.62 -5.72 -4.41
CA ALA A 83 -1.35 -5.59 -2.99
C ALA A 83 -2.48 -6.17 -2.12
N CYS A 84 -3.73 -5.97 -2.52
CA CYS A 84 -4.88 -6.57 -1.84
C CYS A 84 -5.01 -8.08 -2.07
N LEU A 85 -4.86 -8.53 -3.31
CA LEU A 85 -5.14 -9.91 -3.73
C LEU A 85 -3.99 -10.86 -3.43
N VAL A 86 -2.75 -10.45 -3.69
CA VAL A 86 -1.55 -11.32 -3.62
C VAL A 86 -0.77 -11.11 -2.33
N LYS A 87 -0.80 -9.88 -1.79
CA LYS A 87 -0.15 -9.54 -0.51
C LYS A 87 -1.14 -9.42 0.64
N GLU A 88 -2.39 -9.80 0.40
CA GLU A 88 -3.44 -9.91 1.40
C GLU A 88 -3.76 -8.61 2.15
N GLY A 89 -3.48 -7.46 1.52
CA GLY A 89 -3.85 -6.14 2.02
C GLY A 89 -5.31 -6.09 2.51
N ARG A 90 -5.50 -5.59 3.73
CA ARG A 90 -6.80 -5.59 4.41
C ARG A 90 -7.57 -4.29 4.24
N GLU A 91 -6.85 -3.18 4.22
CA GLU A 91 -7.40 -1.84 4.04
C GLU A 91 -6.46 -1.04 3.14
N ILE A 92 -6.97 -0.02 2.46
CA ILE A 92 -6.21 0.89 1.60
C ILE A 92 -6.24 2.29 2.19
N ALA A 93 -5.08 2.92 2.32
CA ALA A 93 -4.91 4.32 2.67
C ALA A 93 -4.32 5.10 1.50
N ILE A 94 -5.04 6.11 1.00
CA ILE A 94 -4.51 7.10 0.07
C ILE A 94 -4.10 8.32 0.87
N ILE A 95 -2.79 8.57 0.94
CA ILE A 95 -2.22 9.61 1.80
C ILE A 95 -1.59 10.68 0.93
N GLY A 96 -2.27 11.83 0.83
CA GLY A 96 -1.69 13.06 0.33
C GLY A 96 -0.92 13.80 1.42
N HIS A 97 -0.16 14.82 1.05
CA HIS A 97 0.54 15.66 2.01
C HIS A 97 0.44 17.14 1.64
N THR A 98 0.46 18.03 2.62
CA THR A 98 0.57 19.48 2.37
C THR A 98 1.89 19.79 1.68
N ASP A 99 1.97 20.93 1.01
CA ASP A 99 3.17 21.48 0.38
C ASP A 99 3.76 20.71 -0.82
N CYS A 100 3.03 19.73 -1.38
CA CYS A 100 3.51 18.83 -2.43
C CYS A 100 4.09 19.54 -3.65
N LEU A 101 5.38 19.29 -3.95
CA LEU A 101 6.06 19.90 -5.10
C LEU A 101 5.46 19.45 -6.44
N VAL A 102 4.93 18.23 -6.51
CA VAL A 102 4.26 17.71 -7.72
C VAL A 102 2.97 18.50 -7.98
N GLY A 103 2.18 18.78 -6.94
CA GLY A 103 0.96 19.61 -7.06
C GLY A 103 1.24 21.08 -7.34
N LYS A 104 2.42 21.58 -6.96
CA LYS A 104 2.87 22.96 -7.24
C LYS A 104 3.49 23.15 -8.63
N ALA A 105 3.82 22.06 -9.32
CA ALA A 105 4.36 22.14 -10.67
C ALA A 105 3.30 22.71 -11.62
N THR A 106 3.74 23.47 -12.62
CA THR A 106 2.87 23.92 -13.70
C THR A 106 3.31 23.27 -15.00
N MET A 107 2.37 23.08 -15.92
CA MET A 107 2.70 22.52 -17.23
C MET A 107 3.77 23.35 -17.95
N LEU A 108 3.70 24.68 -17.86
CA LEU A 108 4.70 25.57 -18.44
C LEU A 108 6.11 25.26 -17.91
N LYS A 109 6.27 25.22 -16.57
CA LYS A 109 7.57 24.91 -15.95
C LYS A 109 8.07 23.53 -16.36
N LEU A 110 7.18 22.55 -16.43
CA LEU A 110 7.52 21.18 -16.81
C LEU A 110 7.96 21.11 -18.28
N THR A 111 7.24 21.74 -19.20
CA THR A 111 7.59 21.76 -20.62
C THR A 111 8.86 22.57 -20.90
N ASP A 112 9.09 23.67 -20.17
CA ASP A 112 10.33 24.44 -20.27
C ASP A 112 11.53 23.63 -19.79
N ALA A 113 11.38 22.90 -18.68
CA ALA A 113 12.42 21.99 -18.17
C ALA A 113 12.69 20.84 -19.15
N MET A 114 11.65 20.22 -19.71
CA MET A 114 11.78 19.19 -20.75
C MET A 114 12.52 19.72 -21.99
N LYS A 115 12.14 20.91 -22.47
CA LYS A 115 12.78 21.56 -23.61
C LYS A 115 14.26 21.86 -23.34
N ALA A 116 14.59 22.36 -22.14
CA ALA A 116 15.96 22.61 -21.73
C ALA A 116 16.82 21.32 -21.69
N LEU A 117 16.19 20.17 -21.45
CA LEU A 117 16.82 18.84 -21.51
C LEU A 117 16.85 18.23 -22.92
N GLY A 118 16.40 18.96 -23.95
CA GLY A 118 16.36 18.48 -25.33
C GLY A 118 15.22 17.50 -25.62
N VAL A 119 14.19 17.43 -24.77
CA VAL A 119 13.02 16.58 -25.00
C VAL A 119 12.10 17.23 -26.02
N GLU A 120 11.94 16.57 -27.17
CA GLU A 120 11.10 17.05 -28.28
C GLU A 120 9.61 16.92 -27.97
N ARG A 121 8.85 18.02 -28.09
CA ARG A 121 7.38 18.05 -27.82
C ARG A 121 6.60 17.02 -28.65
N ALA A 122 7.06 16.73 -29.87
CA ALA A 122 6.42 15.79 -30.80
C ALA A 122 6.45 14.33 -30.31
N ARG A 123 7.33 13.99 -29.35
CA ARG A 123 7.45 12.64 -28.77
C ARG A 123 6.67 12.48 -27.47
N LEU A 124 6.06 13.55 -26.99
CA LEU A 124 5.31 13.56 -25.74
C LEU A 124 3.83 13.24 -25.99
N PRO A 125 3.12 12.68 -24.99
CA PRO A 125 1.67 12.54 -25.04
C PRO A 125 0.98 13.85 -25.42
N GLU A 126 -0.14 13.76 -26.15
CA GLU A 126 -0.89 14.94 -26.57
C GLU A 126 -1.37 15.75 -25.36
N ASN A 127 -2.07 15.08 -24.44
CA ASN A 127 -2.57 15.67 -23.20
C ASN A 127 -1.63 15.43 -22.03
N LEU A 128 -0.64 16.30 -21.87
CA LEU A 128 0.32 16.21 -20.76
C LEU A 128 -0.30 16.46 -19.39
N VAL A 129 -1.35 17.30 -19.30
CA VAL A 129 -2.06 17.59 -18.05
C VAL A 129 -2.64 16.31 -17.48
N GLU A 130 -3.34 15.54 -18.33
CA GLU A 130 -3.93 14.26 -17.97
C GLU A 130 -2.87 13.19 -17.74
N TYR A 131 -1.86 13.10 -18.62
CA TYR A 131 -0.79 12.11 -18.51
C TYR A 131 -0.02 12.21 -17.19
N PHE A 132 0.37 13.42 -16.78
CA PHE A 132 1.04 13.66 -15.50
C PHE A 132 0.07 13.75 -14.32
N GLY A 133 -1.24 13.71 -14.58
CA GLY A 133 -2.29 13.81 -13.56
C GLY A 133 -2.21 15.12 -12.77
N MET A 134 -1.91 16.24 -13.45
CA MET A 134 -1.73 17.54 -12.81
C MET A 134 -2.93 17.89 -11.91
N PHE A 135 -2.65 18.40 -10.71
CA PHE A 135 -3.64 18.79 -9.73
C PHE A 135 -3.18 20.06 -9.00
N SER A 136 -4.13 20.89 -8.56
CA SER A 136 -3.86 22.17 -7.87
C SER A 136 -4.27 22.16 -6.39
N SER A 137 -4.88 21.07 -5.93
CA SER A 137 -5.27 20.88 -4.53
C SER A 137 -4.98 19.45 -4.10
N GLU A 138 -4.13 19.31 -3.09
CA GLU A 138 -3.73 18.03 -2.51
C GLU A 138 -4.95 17.30 -1.93
N ARG A 139 -5.85 18.04 -1.26
CA ARG A 139 -7.12 17.52 -0.74
C ARG A 139 -7.98 16.93 -1.86
N GLN A 140 -8.23 17.69 -2.94
CA GLN A 140 -9.06 17.21 -4.05
C GLN A 140 -8.41 16.03 -4.78
N ASN A 141 -7.08 16.01 -4.89
CA ASN A 141 -6.36 14.89 -5.47
C ASN A 141 -6.55 13.60 -4.67
N VAL A 142 -6.50 13.66 -3.33
CA VAL A 142 -6.80 12.50 -2.48
C VAL A 142 -8.23 12.01 -2.67
N LEU A 143 -9.22 12.91 -2.67
CA LEU A 143 -10.63 12.55 -2.90
C LEU A 143 -10.81 11.84 -4.25
N LYS A 144 -10.27 12.41 -5.32
CA LYS A 144 -10.32 11.83 -6.66
C LYS A 144 -9.63 10.47 -6.75
N ALA A 145 -8.49 10.31 -6.09
CA ALA A 145 -7.78 9.04 -6.04
C ALA A 145 -8.62 7.96 -5.32
N VAL A 146 -9.23 8.29 -4.17
CA VAL A 146 -10.14 7.38 -3.47
C VAL A 146 -11.33 6.98 -4.35
N ASP A 147 -11.91 7.93 -5.09
CA ASP A 147 -13.02 7.65 -6.01
C ASP A 147 -12.59 6.67 -7.12
N PHE A 148 -11.39 6.83 -7.69
CA PHE A 148 -10.89 5.87 -8.68
C PHE A 148 -10.65 4.47 -8.11
N VAL A 149 -10.18 4.36 -6.86
CA VAL A 149 -10.03 3.07 -6.18
C VAL A 149 -11.38 2.40 -5.99
N ARG A 150 -12.37 3.14 -5.50
CA ARG A 150 -13.72 2.61 -5.25
C ARG A 150 -14.47 2.27 -6.54
N ALA A 151 -14.23 3.00 -7.63
CA ALA A 151 -14.82 2.74 -8.93
C ALA A 151 -14.14 1.58 -9.68
N SER A 152 -13.01 1.08 -9.18
CA SER A 152 -12.27 0.00 -9.84
C SER A 152 -12.94 -1.35 -9.62
N PRO A 153 -13.21 -2.13 -10.68
CA PRO A 153 -13.70 -3.50 -10.53
C PRO A 153 -12.63 -4.47 -9.98
N LEU A 154 -11.38 -4.00 -9.81
CA LEU A 154 -10.27 -4.81 -9.31
C LEU A 154 -10.14 -4.75 -7.78
N ILE A 155 -10.87 -3.86 -7.11
CA ILE A 155 -10.87 -3.71 -5.66
C ILE A 155 -12.24 -4.14 -5.14
N GLY A 156 -12.26 -5.17 -4.29
CA GLY A 156 -13.51 -5.69 -3.71
C GLY A 156 -14.20 -4.64 -2.85
N ALA A 157 -15.53 -4.61 -2.87
CA ALA A 157 -16.35 -3.67 -2.10
C ALA A 157 -16.15 -3.79 -0.57
N SER A 158 -15.68 -4.95 -0.11
CA SER A 158 -15.38 -5.24 1.29
C SER A 158 -14.03 -4.70 1.79
N ILE A 159 -13.21 -4.08 0.92
CA ILE A 159 -11.94 -3.46 1.30
C ILE A 159 -12.17 -1.98 1.63
N PRO A 160 -11.97 -1.55 2.89
CA PRO A 160 -12.04 -0.13 3.25
C PRO A 160 -11.00 0.68 2.49
N VAL A 161 -11.45 1.79 1.89
CA VAL A 161 -10.57 2.76 1.21
C VAL A 161 -10.67 4.10 1.92
N HIS A 162 -9.58 4.50 2.56
CA HIS A 162 -9.44 5.74 3.32
C HIS A 162 -8.68 6.79 2.52
N GLY A 163 -9.07 8.05 2.72
CA GLY A 163 -8.36 9.22 2.20
C GLY A 163 -7.84 10.06 3.35
N LEU A 164 -6.54 10.30 3.39
CA LEU A 164 -5.87 11.09 4.41
C LEU A 164 -5.08 12.25 3.78
N LEU A 165 -4.99 13.36 4.51
CA LEU A 165 -4.07 14.44 4.21
C LEU A 165 -3.16 14.68 5.40
N LEU A 166 -1.86 14.50 5.19
CA LEU A 166 -0.81 14.71 6.18
C LEU A 166 -0.26 16.13 6.08
N ASP A 167 -0.28 16.88 7.16
CA ASP A 167 0.48 18.12 7.26
C ASP A 167 1.96 17.82 7.54
N THR A 168 2.84 18.18 6.61
CA THR A 168 4.28 17.86 6.67
C THR A 168 5.04 18.62 7.75
N GLN A 169 4.48 19.70 8.30
CA GLN A 169 5.14 20.53 9.31
C GLN A 169 4.74 20.14 10.73
N SER A 170 3.46 19.89 10.96
CA SER A 170 2.89 19.56 12.27
C SER A 170 2.75 18.05 12.51
N GLY A 171 2.72 17.23 11.45
CA GLY A 171 2.40 15.81 11.55
C GLY A 171 0.90 15.54 11.72
N SER A 172 0.03 16.55 11.59
CA SER A 172 -1.41 16.38 11.71
C SER A 172 -1.97 15.54 10.57
N LEU A 173 -2.81 14.56 10.91
CA LEU A 173 -3.54 13.73 9.95
C LEU A 173 -5.02 14.13 9.88
N ASP A 174 -5.42 14.65 8.73
CA ASP A 174 -6.82 14.93 8.40
C ASP A 174 -7.45 13.70 7.73
N TRP A 175 -8.53 13.18 8.32
CA TRP A 175 -9.28 12.06 7.74
C TRP A 175 -10.35 12.55 6.75
N LEU A 176 -9.95 12.71 5.49
CA LEU A 176 -10.80 13.24 4.42
C LEU A 176 -11.93 12.29 4.03
N VAL A 177 -11.62 10.99 3.95
CA VAL A 177 -12.59 9.95 3.59
C VAL A 177 -12.45 8.78 4.54
N ASN A 178 -13.51 8.55 5.32
CA ASN A 178 -13.64 7.35 6.14
C ASN A 178 -14.10 6.17 5.28
N GLY A 179 -13.19 5.22 5.07
CA GLY A 179 -13.41 3.99 4.30
C GLY A 179 -14.46 3.08 4.91
N TYR A 180 -14.70 3.19 6.22
CA TYR A 180 -15.65 2.35 6.89
C TYR A 180 -17.10 2.79 6.73
N GLN A 181 -17.36 4.10 6.63
CA GLN A 181 -18.71 4.64 6.45
C GLN A 181 -19.36 4.19 5.14
N ALA A 182 -18.56 4.00 4.09
CA ALA A 182 -19.06 3.48 2.82
C ALA A 182 -19.60 2.04 2.98
N MET A 183 -18.93 1.21 3.78
CA MET A 183 -19.41 -0.15 4.09
C MET A 183 -20.66 -0.11 4.96
N ASP A 184 -20.66 0.72 6.01
CA ASP A 184 -21.82 0.87 6.91
C ASP A 184 -23.05 1.39 6.14
N SER A 185 -22.86 2.25 5.13
CA SER A 185 -23.92 2.74 4.24
C SER A 185 -24.47 1.66 3.30
N VAL A 186 -23.61 0.81 2.73
CA VAL A 186 -24.06 -0.31 1.89
C VAL A 186 -24.87 -1.28 2.74
N THR A 187 -24.37 -1.69 3.90
CA THR A 187 -25.06 -2.59 4.83
C THR A 187 -26.38 -2.00 5.31
N SER A 188 -26.44 -0.70 5.63
CA SER A 188 -27.68 -0.04 6.07
C SER A 188 -28.68 0.21 4.93
N LYS A 189 -28.24 0.58 3.72
CA LYS A 189 -29.11 0.68 2.53
C LYS A 189 -29.68 -0.67 2.15
N PHE A 190 -28.87 -1.71 2.25
CA PHE A 190 -29.29 -3.08 2.06
C PHE A 190 -30.31 -3.52 3.12
N THR A 191 -29.98 -3.36 4.41
CA THR A 191 -30.89 -3.69 5.52
C THR A 191 -32.19 -2.88 5.49
N SER A 192 -32.13 -1.61 5.08
CA SER A 192 -33.31 -0.75 4.95
C SER A 192 -34.11 -1.03 3.68
N ALA A 193 -33.49 -1.50 2.60
CA ALA A 193 -34.20 -1.99 1.42
C ALA A 193 -34.95 -3.28 1.73
N ILE A 194 -34.35 -4.20 2.50
CA ILE A 194 -35.02 -5.41 3.01
C ILE A 194 -36.21 -5.04 3.91
N ARG A 195 -36.00 -4.18 4.91
CA ARG A 195 -37.10 -3.74 5.80
C ARG A 195 -38.19 -2.97 5.05
N LYS A 196 -37.83 -2.14 4.07
CA LYS A 196 -38.81 -1.49 3.20
C LYS A 196 -39.55 -2.52 2.36
N ALA A 197 -38.89 -3.52 1.78
CA ALA A 197 -39.58 -4.58 1.05
C ALA A 197 -40.57 -5.36 1.94
N GLU A 198 -40.25 -5.57 3.23
CA GLU A 198 -41.18 -6.14 4.22
C GLU A 198 -42.35 -5.21 4.59
N THR A 199 -42.16 -3.88 4.49
CA THR A 199 -43.20 -2.88 4.82
C THR A 199 -44.00 -2.41 3.58
N VAL A 200 -43.47 -2.60 2.37
CA VAL A 200 -43.98 -2.05 1.10
C VAL A 200 -45.00 -2.98 0.42
N THR A 201 -45.41 -4.08 1.07
CA THR A 201 -46.62 -4.83 0.67
C THR A 201 -47.90 -3.97 0.70
N SER A 202 -47.89 -2.75 1.25
CA SER A 202 -49.06 -1.86 1.34
C SER A 202 -48.92 -0.49 0.66
N ALA A 203 -47.81 -0.17 -0.03
CA ALA A 203 -47.56 1.20 -0.53
C ALA A 203 -47.12 1.30 -2.01
N LEU A 204 -47.31 0.25 -2.80
CA LEU A 204 -46.91 0.20 -4.22
C LEU A 204 -48.03 0.63 -5.21
N GLU A 205 -48.92 1.53 -4.82
CA GLU A 205 -49.99 1.98 -5.72
C GLU A 205 -49.59 3.18 -6.62
N ASP A 206 -48.61 4.04 -6.27
CA ASP A 206 -48.48 5.34 -6.96
C ASP A 206 -47.05 5.93 -7.13
N LEU A 207 -46.09 5.22 -7.73
CA LEU A 207 -44.85 5.89 -8.17
C LEU A 207 -44.32 5.41 -9.54
N PRO A 208 -44.14 6.30 -10.53
CA PRO A 208 -43.48 5.98 -11.79
C PRO A 208 -41.95 6.06 -11.71
N ASP A 209 -41.32 5.06 -12.33
CA ASP A 209 -39.95 4.99 -12.89
C ASP A 209 -38.77 5.54 -12.07
N PHE A 210 -38.21 4.64 -11.24
CA PHE A 210 -36.88 4.82 -10.65
C PHE A 210 -35.81 4.29 -11.62
N LYS A 211 -35.07 5.18 -12.30
CA LYS A 211 -33.90 4.81 -13.12
C LYS A 211 -32.62 4.83 -12.29
N ILE A 212 -32.10 3.64 -11.96
CA ILE A 212 -30.67 3.44 -11.63
C ILE A 212 -29.98 2.85 -12.87
N GLY A 213 -28.75 3.31 -13.13
CA GLY A 213 -27.98 3.06 -14.34
C GLY A 213 -28.05 1.65 -14.93
N GLY A 214 -28.48 1.59 -16.20
CA GLY A 214 -28.14 0.52 -17.14
C GLY A 214 -28.92 -0.79 -17.05
N LEU A 215 -29.96 -0.90 -16.22
CA LEU A 215 -30.80 -2.10 -16.14
C LEU A 215 -32.16 -1.86 -16.81
N GLU A 216 -32.36 -2.45 -18.00
CA GLU A 216 -33.70 -2.62 -18.57
C GLU A 216 -34.41 -3.77 -17.83
N LEU A 217 -35.50 -3.45 -17.12
CA LEU A 217 -36.39 -4.46 -16.54
C LEU A 217 -37.49 -4.80 -17.55
N PRO A 218 -37.80 -6.10 -17.76
CA PRO A 218 -38.80 -6.51 -18.73
C PRO A 218 -40.19 -6.08 -18.27
N THR A 219 -40.93 -5.39 -19.13
CA THR A 219 -42.31 -4.94 -18.93
C THR A 219 -43.28 -6.12 -19.01
N SER A 220 -43.34 -6.91 -17.94
CA SER A 220 -44.28 -8.04 -17.83
C SER A 220 -45.30 -7.78 -16.73
N LYS A 221 -46.54 -7.56 -17.18
CA LYS A 221 -47.84 -7.44 -16.49
C LYS A 221 -47.85 -7.54 -14.94
N ILE A 222 -48.44 -6.50 -14.36
CA ILE A 222 -48.52 -6.04 -12.96
C ILE A 222 -49.08 -7.05 -11.92
N GLY A 223 -49.43 -8.28 -12.30
CA GLY A 223 -50.01 -9.30 -11.40
C GLY A 223 -49.04 -10.32 -10.79
N GLU A 224 -47.82 -10.45 -11.31
CA GLU A 224 -46.83 -11.48 -10.86
C GLU A 224 -45.63 -10.91 -10.07
N VAL A 225 -45.66 -9.60 -9.77
CA VAL A 225 -44.45 -8.85 -9.37
C VAL A 225 -44.07 -9.05 -7.90
N ALA A 226 -44.99 -9.45 -7.01
CA ALA A 226 -44.69 -9.62 -5.59
C ALA A 226 -43.74 -10.81 -5.31
N SER A 227 -43.95 -11.98 -5.93
CA SER A 227 -43.05 -13.13 -5.76
C SER A 227 -41.72 -12.94 -6.51
N LYS A 228 -41.77 -12.31 -7.68
CA LYS A 228 -40.57 -12.04 -8.50
C LYS A 228 -39.66 -10.96 -7.92
N THR A 229 -40.19 -10.02 -7.13
CA THR A 229 -39.37 -8.98 -6.48
C THR A 229 -38.55 -9.56 -5.32
N GLY A 230 -39.15 -10.44 -4.50
CA GLY A 230 -38.42 -11.20 -3.48
C GLY A 230 -37.37 -12.13 -4.10
N GLU A 231 -37.72 -12.82 -5.19
CA GLU A 231 -36.76 -13.65 -5.93
C GLU A 231 -35.63 -12.84 -6.59
N LEU A 232 -35.92 -11.63 -7.08
CA LEU A 232 -34.92 -10.76 -7.71
C LEU A 232 -33.97 -10.17 -6.65
N LEU A 233 -34.49 -9.76 -5.50
CA LEU A 233 -33.69 -9.31 -4.36
C LEU A 233 -32.82 -10.45 -3.83
N GLN A 234 -33.40 -11.63 -3.59
CA GLN A 234 -32.65 -12.81 -3.19
C GLN A 234 -31.57 -13.16 -4.22
N LYS A 235 -31.87 -13.07 -5.53
CA LYS A 235 -30.86 -13.28 -6.58
C LYS A 235 -29.74 -12.24 -6.58
N ILE A 236 -30.01 -11.00 -6.20
CA ILE A 236 -28.98 -9.95 -6.10
C ILE A 236 -28.13 -10.19 -4.84
N GLU A 237 -28.76 -10.57 -3.73
CA GLU A 237 -28.13 -10.95 -2.47
C GLU A 237 -27.22 -12.15 -2.64
N ASP A 238 -27.78 -13.25 -3.12
CA ASP A 238 -27.05 -14.47 -3.42
C ASP A 238 -25.89 -14.18 -4.37
N ARG A 239 -26.06 -13.25 -5.32
CA ARG A 239 -25.00 -12.92 -6.29
C ARG A 239 -23.93 -11.99 -5.72
N ALA A 240 -24.27 -11.06 -4.83
CA ALA A 240 -23.29 -10.25 -4.11
C ALA A 240 -22.50 -11.11 -3.12
N GLU A 241 -23.19 -11.96 -2.35
CA GLU A 241 -22.56 -12.95 -1.47
C GLU A 241 -21.73 -13.97 -2.26
N GLN A 242 -22.19 -14.42 -3.43
CA GLN A 242 -21.38 -15.28 -4.32
C GLN A 242 -20.16 -14.55 -4.88
N ILE A 243 -20.25 -13.24 -5.19
CA ILE A 243 -19.09 -12.46 -5.65
C ILE A 243 -18.10 -12.27 -4.50
N GLU A 244 -18.56 -11.95 -3.29
CA GLU A 244 -17.70 -11.83 -2.11
C GLU A 244 -17.10 -13.19 -1.74
N ALA A 245 -17.88 -14.27 -1.71
CA ALA A 245 -17.42 -15.62 -1.45
C ALA A 245 -16.46 -16.10 -2.55
N ALA A 246 -16.72 -15.78 -3.82
CA ALA A 246 -15.80 -16.08 -4.92
C ALA A 246 -14.51 -15.27 -4.81
N TYR A 247 -14.59 -14.01 -4.37
CA TYR A 247 -13.42 -13.16 -4.11
C TYR A 247 -12.59 -13.70 -2.93
N HIS A 248 -13.23 -14.06 -1.81
CA HIS A 248 -12.60 -14.68 -0.65
C HIS A 248 -11.98 -16.04 -1.00
N LYS A 249 -12.72 -16.90 -1.71
CA LYS A 249 -12.23 -18.21 -2.18
C LYS A 249 -11.07 -18.07 -3.16
N ALA A 250 -11.14 -17.14 -4.11
CA ALA A 250 -10.05 -16.87 -5.04
C ALA A 250 -8.81 -16.35 -4.30
N ARG A 251 -9.01 -15.48 -3.30
CA ARG A 251 -7.95 -14.98 -2.42
C ARG A 251 -7.29 -16.10 -1.59
N GLU A 252 -8.08 -17.00 -1.01
CA GLU A 252 -7.55 -18.18 -0.29
C GLU A 252 -6.79 -19.13 -1.22
N THR A 253 -7.30 -19.34 -2.44
CA THR A 253 -6.64 -20.20 -3.45
C THR A 253 -5.28 -19.63 -3.87
N ILE A 254 -5.19 -18.32 -4.11
CA ILE A 254 -3.93 -17.63 -4.46
C ILE A 254 -2.92 -17.66 -3.29
N GLY A 255 -3.40 -17.59 -2.04
CA GLY A 255 -2.56 -17.65 -0.84
C GLY A 255 -2.05 -19.06 -0.52
N GLN A 256 -2.86 -20.10 -0.75
CA GLN A 256 -2.54 -21.49 -0.39
C GLN A 256 -1.48 -22.14 -1.28
N GLU A 257 -1.31 -21.72 -2.53
CA GLU A 257 -0.24 -22.24 -3.41
C GLU A 257 1.20 -21.95 -2.90
N LYS A 258 1.36 -21.17 -1.83
CA LYS A 258 2.67 -20.87 -1.20
C LYS A 258 2.99 -21.62 0.08
N SER A 259 2.13 -22.54 0.53
CA SER A 259 2.36 -23.31 1.77
C SER A 259 2.66 -24.79 1.52
N ASN A 260 3.70 -25.10 0.73
CA ASN A 260 4.31 -26.43 0.77
C ASN A 260 5.51 -26.42 1.71
N THR A 261 5.26 -26.91 2.94
CA THR A 261 6.18 -27.49 3.92
C THR A 261 7.59 -26.89 4.01
N LEU A 262 7.80 -25.97 4.97
CA LEU A 262 9.12 -25.79 5.57
C LEU A 262 9.44 -27.02 6.46
N PRO A 263 10.68 -27.56 6.42
CA PRO A 263 11.14 -28.52 7.42
C PRO A 263 11.11 -27.89 8.83
N PRO A 264 11.01 -28.70 9.90
CA PRO A 264 10.97 -28.17 11.27
C PRO A 264 12.22 -27.35 11.57
N SER A 265 12.00 -26.08 11.93
CA SER A 265 13.03 -25.11 12.32
C SER A 265 13.88 -25.66 13.45
N LEU A 266 15.19 -25.78 13.19
CA LEU A 266 16.21 -25.93 14.23
C LEU A 266 16.26 -24.64 15.06
N ALA A 267 16.49 -24.79 16.37
CA ALA A 267 16.28 -23.79 17.40
C ALA A 267 16.97 -22.42 17.17
N PRO A 268 16.45 -21.32 17.75
CA PRO A 268 16.82 -19.92 17.42
C PRO A 268 18.24 -19.48 17.80
N GLU A 269 18.99 -20.28 18.56
CA GLU A 269 20.25 -19.86 19.16
C GLU A 269 21.46 -19.96 18.22
N ALA A 270 21.40 -20.78 17.16
CA ALA A 270 22.51 -20.96 16.22
C ALA A 270 22.52 -19.96 15.04
N GLU A 271 21.36 -19.40 14.67
CA GLU A 271 21.21 -18.56 13.47
C GLU A 271 21.60 -17.08 13.72
N THR A 272 21.59 -16.66 14.99
CA THR A 272 21.98 -15.30 15.40
C THR A 272 23.50 -15.08 15.28
N ASP A 273 24.31 -16.15 15.31
CA ASP A 273 25.78 -16.10 15.19
C ASP A 273 26.27 -15.92 13.75
N LEU A 274 25.54 -16.42 12.74
CA LEU A 274 25.98 -16.36 11.34
C LEU A 274 25.85 -14.96 10.74
N ARG A 275 24.78 -14.23 11.08
CA ARG A 275 24.53 -12.85 10.60
C ARG A 275 25.66 -11.91 11.03
N GLN A 276 26.18 -12.09 12.24
CA GLN A 276 27.26 -11.27 12.79
C GLN A 276 28.63 -11.55 12.12
N LYS A 277 28.76 -12.61 11.32
CA LYS A 277 30.00 -12.95 10.62
C LYS A 277 30.15 -12.27 9.25
N ILE A 278 29.06 -11.74 8.68
CA ILE A 278 29.07 -11.10 7.37
C ILE A 278 29.31 -9.59 7.47
N ASP A 279 30.37 -9.12 6.82
CA ASP A 279 30.66 -7.70 6.66
C ASP A 279 29.95 -7.17 5.40
N THR A 280 28.93 -6.34 5.58
CA THR A 280 28.17 -5.75 4.46
C THR A 280 29.00 -4.88 3.51
N ALA A 281 30.16 -4.37 3.95
CA ALA A 281 31.06 -3.56 3.14
C ALA A 281 31.98 -4.42 2.25
N LYS A 282 32.12 -5.72 2.55
CA LYS A 282 32.91 -6.66 1.74
C LYS A 282 32.06 -7.36 0.70
N ARG A 283 32.76 -7.96 -0.26
CA ARG A 283 32.18 -8.77 -1.33
C ARG A 283 32.65 -10.20 -1.18
N TYR A 284 31.78 -11.13 -1.54
CA TYR A 284 31.95 -12.55 -1.27
C TYR A 284 31.65 -13.37 -2.52
N VAL A 285 32.39 -14.46 -2.68
CA VAL A 285 32.10 -15.54 -3.62
C VAL A 285 31.64 -16.75 -2.82
N LEU A 286 30.56 -17.40 -3.25
CA LEU A 286 29.98 -18.55 -2.60
C LEU A 286 29.91 -19.73 -3.56
N ILE A 287 29.91 -20.95 -3.03
CA ILE A 287 29.57 -22.16 -3.77
C ILE A 287 28.18 -22.61 -3.30
N GLY A 288 27.20 -22.58 -4.21
CA GLY A 288 25.85 -23.05 -3.92
C GLY A 288 25.80 -24.57 -3.75
N GLY A 289 24.68 -25.09 -3.20
CA GLY A 289 24.47 -26.54 -3.09
C GLY A 289 24.50 -27.28 -4.44
N ASP A 290 24.32 -26.56 -5.55
CA ASP A 290 24.47 -27.01 -6.93
C ASP A 290 25.92 -27.05 -7.43
N GLN A 291 26.91 -26.82 -6.55
CA GLN A 291 28.35 -26.74 -6.84
C GLN A 291 28.73 -25.60 -7.81
N LYS A 292 27.83 -24.64 -8.08
CA LYS A 292 28.15 -23.47 -8.90
C LYS A 292 28.70 -22.34 -8.06
N ARG A 293 29.57 -21.56 -8.69
CA ARG A 293 30.17 -20.35 -8.09
C ARG A 293 29.26 -19.15 -8.31
N TYR A 294 28.96 -18.44 -7.24
CA TYR A 294 28.14 -17.24 -7.24
C TYR A 294 28.91 -16.08 -6.62
N GLY A 295 29.08 -14.98 -7.36
CA GLY A 295 29.80 -13.80 -6.89
C GLY A 295 30.85 -13.28 -7.86
N PRO A 296 31.61 -12.23 -7.47
CA PRO A 296 31.57 -11.58 -6.16
C PRO A 296 30.29 -10.77 -5.94
N ILE A 297 29.56 -11.01 -4.84
CA ILE A 297 28.35 -10.28 -4.44
C ILE A 297 28.56 -9.52 -3.12
N PRO A 298 27.92 -8.35 -2.92
CA PRO A 298 28.03 -7.61 -1.66
C PRO A 298 27.50 -8.38 -0.46
N GLY A 299 28.07 -8.17 0.74
CA GLY A 299 27.66 -8.85 1.97
C GLY A 299 26.16 -8.70 2.31
N ARG A 300 25.52 -7.58 1.94
CA ARG A 300 24.06 -7.43 2.07
C ARG A 300 23.25 -8.50 1.31
N ILE A 301 23.75 -8.96 0.16
CA ILE A 301 23.08 -10.00 -0.65
C ILE A 301 23.32 -11.37 -0.02
N VAL A 302 24.48 -11.58 0.62
CA VAL A 302 24.77 -12.78 1.39
C VAL A 302 23.83 -12.89 2.59
N LEU A 303 23.59 -11.79 3.31
CA LEU A 303 22.61 -11.74 4.41
C LEU A 303 21.20 -12.05 3.89
N GLN A 304 20.78 -11.46 2.76
CA GLN A 304 19.50 -11.78 2.15
C GLN A 304 19.38 -13.27 1.80
N TRP A 305 20.44 -13.90 1.28
CA TRP A 305 20.41 -15.34 0.96
C TRP A 305 20.35 -16.22 2.21
N LEU A 306 20.94 -15.77 3.32
CA LEU A 306 20.83 -16.43 4.61
C LEU A 306 19.41 -16.33 5.15
N ASP A 307 18.79 -15.14 5.09
CA ASP A 307 17.40 -14.92 5.51
C ASP A 307 16.39 -15.66 4.62
N ASP A 308 16.69 -15.82 3.33
CA ASP A 308 15.90 -16.60 2.38
C ASP A 308 16.10 -18.13 2.55
N GLY A 309 16.95 -18.58 3.49
CA GLY A 309 17.28 -19.99 3.72
C GLY A 309 18.01 -20.66 2.54
N ARG A 310 18.64 -19.88 1.66
CA ARG A 310 19.35 -20.37 0.46
C ARG A 310 20.78 -20.80 0.74
N ILE A 311 21.36 -20.31 1.82
CA ILE A 311 22.70 -20.64 2.30
C ILE A 311 22.65 -20.87 3.81
N ASP A 312 23.61 -21.63 4.32
CA ASP A 312 23.69 -22.06 5.72
C ASP A 312 25.13 -22.02 6.24
N ALA A 313 25.34 -22.43 7.50
CA ALA A 313 26.66 -22.48 8.14
C ALA A 313 27.70 -23.31 7.37
N SER A 314 27.28 -24.30 6.58
CA SER A 314 28.17 -25.19 5.83
C SER A 314 28.57 -24.63 4.46
N THR A 315 27.87 -23.60 3.99
CA THR A 315 28.07 -23.02 2.66
C THR A 315 29.49 -22.49 2.50
N PRO A 316 30.26 -22.96 1.50
CA PRO A 316 31.59 -22.44 1.22
C PRO A 316 31.52 -20.98 0.77
N ILE A 317 32.31 -20.14 1.42
CA ILE A 317 32.38 -18.70 1.20
C ILE A 317 33.83 -18.24 1.16
N GLN A 318 34.10 -17.27 0.29
CA GLN A 318 35.40 -16.65 0.10
C GLN A 318 35.21 -15.13 0.07
N VAL A 319 36.02 -14.40 0.83
CA VAL A 319 36.07 -12.92 0.76
C VAL A 319 36.85 -12.53 -0.49
N GLU A 320 36.32 -11.59 -1.28
CA GLU A 320 37.01 -11.08 -2.47
C GLU A 320 38.38 -10.49 -2.08
N GLY A 321 39.44 -11.01 -2.72
CA GLY A 321 40.84 -10.65 -2.42
C GLY A 321 41.57 -11.58 -1.44
N VAL A 322 40.88 -12.54 -0.82
CA VAL A 322 41.48 -13.56 0.06
C VAL A 322 41.45 -14.92 -0.63
N ASN A 323 42.61 -15.53 -0.88
CA ASN A 323 42.72 -16.83 -1.57
C ASN A 323 42.52 -18.04 -0.64
N VAL A 324 41.52 -17.98 0.25
CA VAL A 324 41.19 -19.07 1.19
C VAL A 324 39.68 -19.30 1.17
N TRP A 325 39.28 -20.55 0.93
CA TRP A 325 37.90 -21.00 1.07
C TRP A 325 37.64 -21.47 2.50
N GLN A 326 36.49 -21.10 3.05
CA GLN A 326 36.04 -21.53 4.36
C GLN A 326 34.52 -21.68 4.38
N THR A 327 33.96 -22.26 5.43
CA THR A 327 32.49 -22.34 5.57
C THR A 327 31.97 -21.10 6.29
N LEU A 328 30.72 -20.72 6.01
CA LEU A 328 30.09 -19.55 6.63
C LEU A 328 30.11 -19.58 8.17
N GLY A 329 29.92 -20.75 8.78
CA GLY A 329 30.01 -20.92 10.24
C GLY A 329 31.41 -20.69 10.81
N THR A 330 32.45 -20.96 10.02
CA THR A 330 33.86 -20.75 10.39
C THR A 330 34.39 -19.37 9.98
N LEU A 331 33.55 -18.51 9.40
CA LEU A 331 33.94 -17.16 9.03
C LEU A 331 34.25 -16.34 10.29
N PRO A 332 35.43 -15.70 10.40
CA PRO A 332 35.73 -14.85 11.54
C PRO A 332 34.81 -13.64 11.52
N SER A 333 34.20 -13.32 12.66
CA SER A 333 33.36 -12.14 12.77
C SER A 333 34.17 -10.88 12.42
N PRO A 334 33.58 -9.89 11.73
CA PRO A 334 34.26 -8.64 11.46
C PRO A 334 34.68 -8.06 12.81
N ARG A 335 35.99 -7.91 13.05
CA ARG A 335 36.46 -7.11 14.18
C ARG A 335 35.71 -5.80 14.12
N ALA A 336 35.16 -5.34 15.24
CA ALA A 336 34.50 -4.05 15.35
C ALA A 336 35.48 -2.93 14.95
N THR A 337 35.56 -2.67 13.66
CA THR A 337 36.23 -1.50 13.11
C THR A 337 35.30 -0.34 13.39
N GLY A 338 35.81 0.61 14.17
CA GLY A 338 35.06 1.67 14.81
C GLY A 338 34.13 2.44 13.87
N LYS A 339 33.14 3.07 14.50
CA LYS A 339 32.21 4.05 13.92
C LYS A 339 32.87 4.79 12.76
N LEU A 340 32.28 4.68 11.56
CA LEU A 340 32.55 5.60 10.47
C LEU A 340 32.43 7.04 11.01
N PRO A 341 33.47 7.89 10.87
CA PRO A 341 33.33 9.29 11.24
C PRO A 341 32.21 9.89 10.39
N LEU A 342 31.30 10.60 11.05
CA LEU A 342 30.32 11.43 10.37
C LEU A 342 31.06 12.36 9.41
N PRO A 343 30.59 12.55 8.16
CA PRO A 343 31.13 13.60 7.31
C PRO A 343 31.03 14.93 8.06
N PRO A 344 32.05 15.79 8.01
CA PRO A 344 32.03 17.07 8.72
C PRO A 344 30.79 17.88 8.32
N PRO A 345 30.19 18.65 9.24
CA PRO A 345 29.09 19.55 8.90
C PRO A 345 29.49 20.41 7.71
N ILE A 346 28.64 20.49 6.69
CA ILE A 346 28.84 21.41 5.59
C ILE A 346 28.77 22.82 6.19
N GLU A 347 29.88 23.55 6.17
CA GLU A 347 29.89 24.94 6.61
C GLU A 347 28.84 25.73 5.82
N PRO A 348 28.04 26.59 6.48
CA PRO A 348 27.06 27.42 5.79
C PRO A 348 27.79 28.33 4.81
N ARG A 349 27.68 28.03 3.51
CA ARG A 349 28.11 28.93 2.43
C ARG A 349 27.46 30.29 2.69
N HIS A 350 28.26 31.27 3.07
CA HIS A 350 27.84 32.66 3.11
C HIS A 350 27.52 33.07 1.67
N PHE A 351 26.24 33.07 1.31
CA PHE A 351 25.77 33.80 0.15
C PHE A 351 26.00 35.28 0.44
N LYS A 352 27.14 35.82 -0.02
CA LYS A 352 27.26 37.26 -0.22
C LYS A 352 26.14 37.64 -1.18
N LYS A 353 25.12 38.34 -0.67
CA LYS A 353 24.18 39.09 -1.51
C LYS A 353 25.04 40.03 -2.38
N LYS A 354 25.15 39.73 -3.68
CA LYS A 354 25.44 40.77 -4.66
C LYS A 354 24.11 41.45 -4.93
N TYR A 355 24.06 42.73 -4.57
CA TYR A 355 23.03 43.67 -4.99
C TYR A 355 23.07 43.85 -6.51
#